data_AF-A0A537XQB7-F1
#
_entry.id   AF-A0A537XQB7-F1
#
_cell.length_a   1.000
_cell.length_b   1.000
_cell.length_c   1.000
_cell.angle_alpha   90.00
_cell.angle_beta   90.00
_cell.angle_gamma   90.00
#
_symmetry.space_group_name_H-M   'P 1'
#
loop_
_entity.id
_entity.type
_entity.pdbx_description
1 polymer ?
#
loop_
_entity_poly.entity_id
_entity_poly.type
_entity_poly.pdbx_seq_one_letter_code
_entity_poly.pdbx_strand_id
1 'polypeptide(L)' 'MTVKVRGGAVEQVHLRIYEPPRFFEGLLRGRAYTEPPDITARICGICPVAYQMSACRAIEDACGVTVGGQLARLRRL' A
#
# COMPACT_ATOMS: atom_id res chain seq x y z
N MET A 1 -17.82 -5.71 -12.81
CA MET A 1 -17.98 -4.27 -13.11
C MET A 1 -19.21 -4.10 -13.99
N THR A 2 -20.03 -3.06 -13.79
CA THR A 2 -21.14 -2.71 -14.69
C THR A 2 -21.01 -1.26 -15.15
N VAL A 3 -21.39 -0.97 -16.40
CA VAL A 3 -21.32 0.37 -16.99
C VAL A 3 -22.66 0.67 -17.65
N LYS A 4 -23.23 1.86 -17.40
CA LYS A 4 -24.47 2.34 -18.02
C LYS A 4 -24.16 3.49 -18.97
N VAL A 5 -24.56 3.35 -20.23
CA VAL A 5 -24.35 4.34 -21.29
C VAL A 5 -25.69 4.80 -21.83
N ARG A 6 -25.86 6.11 -22.02
CA ARG A 6 -27.03 6.72 -22.68
C ARG A 6 -26.56 7.80 -23.65
N GLY A 7 -27.09 7.79 -24.87
CA GLY A 7 -26.76 8.81 -25.87
C GLY A 7 -25.26 8.88 -26.21
N GLY A 8 -24.55 7.75 -26.13
CA GLY A 8 -23.10 7.71 -26.35
C GLY A 8 -22.24 8.19 -25.16
N ALA A 9 -22.86 8.65 -24.06
CA ALA A 9 -22.16 9.08 -22.85
C ALA A 9 -22.27 8.05 -21.72
N VAL A 10 -21.19 7.86 -20.96
CA VAL A 10 -21.20 7.03 -19.75
C VAL A 10 -21.90 7.79 -18.62
N GLU A 11 -23.04 7.26 -18.14
CA GLU A 11 -23.78 7.84 -17.00
C GLU A 11 -23.33 7.24 -15.66
N GLN A 12 -22.92 5.96 -15.65
CA GLN A 12 -22.62 5.25 -14.40
C GLN A 12 -21.61 4.12 -14.60
N VAL A 13 -20.72 3.94 -13.63
CA VAL A 13 -19.78 2.81 -13.54
C VAL A 13 -19.84 2.26 -12.13
N HIS A 14 -20.08 0.94 -12.00
CA HIS A 14 -19.94 0.22 -10.74
C HIS A 14 -18.79 -0.77 -10.83
N LEU A 15 -17.73 -0.50 -10.07
CA LEU A 15 -16.67 -1.47 -9.85
C LEU A 15 -17.11 -2.47 -8.78
N ARG A 16 -17.00 -3.76 -9.09
CA ARG A 16 -17.22 -4.85 -8.14
C ARG A 16 -15.89 -5.59 -8.02
N ILE A 17 -15.25 -5.44 -6.87
CA ILE A 17 -14.02 -6.14 -6.50
C ILE A 17 -14.47 -7.47 -5.88
N TYR A 18 -14.04 -8.59 -6.46
CA TYR A 18 -14.43 -9.94 -6.03
C TYR A 18 -13.30 -10.63 -5.25
N GLU A 19 -12.08 -10.13 -5.37
CA GLU A 19 -10.90 -10.66 -4.72
C GLU A 19 -11.09 -10.71 -3.20
N PRO A 20 -10.77 -11.85 -2.56
CA PRO A 20 -10.96 -11.99 -1.13
C PRO A 20 -10.09 -10.96 -0.38
N PRO A 21 -10.59 -10.37 0.72
CA PRO A 21 -9.78 -9.50 1.55
C PRO A 21 -8.55 -10.25 2.05
N ARG A 22 -7.37 -9.67 1.86
CA ARG A 22 -6.10 -10.23 2.35
C ARG A 22 -5.79 -9.87 3.82
N PHE A 23 -6.67 -9.08 4.44
CA PHE A 23 -6.65 -8.76 5.88
C PHE A 23 -5.31 -8.22 6.43
N PHE A 24 -4.56 -7.44 5.64
CA PHE A 24 -3.27 -6.87 6.09
C PHE A 24 -3.37 -6.10 7.40
N GLU A 25 -4.43 -5.31 7.60
CA GLU A 25 -4.65 -4.59 8.86
C GLU A 25 -4.80 -5.51 10.07
N GLY A 26 -5.53 -6.62 9.91
CA GLY A 26 -5.67 -7.63 10.94
C GLY A 26 -4.35 -8.37 11.20
N LEU A 27 -3.62 -8.70 10.13
CA LEU A 27 -2.35 -9.41 10.17
C LEU A 27 -1.24 -8.62 10.89
N LEU A 28 -1.28 -7.28 10.81
CA LEU A 28 -0.30 -6.40 11.45
C LEU A 28 -0.50 -6.24 12.97
N ARG A 29 -1.66 -6.60 13.51
CA ARG A 29 -1.92 -6.47 14.95
C ARG A 29 -1.00 -7.40 15.74
N GLY A 30 -0.33 -6.86 16.78
CA GLY A 30 0.56 -7.61 17.66
C GLY A 30 1.90 -8.01 17.03
N ARG A 31 2.21 -7.53 15.81
CA ARG A 31 3.51 -7.76 15.16
C ARG A 31 4.58 -6.83 15.69
N ALA A 32 5.82 -7.28 15.65
CA ALA A 32 6.99 -6.45 15.93
C ALA A 32 7.11 -5.35 14.87
N TYR A 33 7.63 -4.18 15.24
CA TYR A 33 7.80 -3.06 14.31
C TYR A 33 8.77 -3.35 13.15
N THR A 34 9.53 -4.43 13.19
CA THR A 34 10.45 -4.85 12.13
C THR A 34 9.78 -5.68 11.02
N GLU A 35 8.59 -6.24 11.28
CA GLU A 35 7.88 -7.12 10.33
C GLU A 35 7.04 -6.39 9.24
N PRO A 36 6.45 -5.20 9.47
CA PRO A 36 5.57 -4.55 8.51
C PRO A 36 6.14 -4.33 7.11
N PRO A 37 7.44 -3.97 6.91
CA PRO A 37 7.99 -3.83 5.57
C PRO A 37 7.83 -5.11 4.73
N ASP A 38 8.12 -6.28 5.31
CA ASP A 38 8.01 -7.56 4.60
C ASP A 38 6.57 -8.01 4.40
N ILE A 39 5.70 -7.78 5.39
CA ILE A 39 4.28 -8.11 5.29
C ILE A 39 3.61 -7.28 4.20
N THR A 40 3.78 -5.95 4.24
CA THR A 40 3.10 -5.01 3.34
C THR A 40 3.66 -5.03 1.92
N ALA A 41 4.91 -5.48 1.73
CA ALA A 41 5.50 -5.74 0.41
C ALA A 41 4.61 -6.63 -0.49
N ARG A 42 3.78 -7.48 0.13
CA ARG A 42 2.88 -8.39 -0.58
C ARG A 42 1.55 -7.76 -1.00
N ILE A 43 1.30 -6.49 -0.67
CA ILE A 43 0.06 -5.81 -1.08
C ILE A 43 0.02 -5.66 -2.61
N CYS A 44 1.08 -5.19 -3.24
CA CYS A 44 1.12 -5.15 -4.70
C CYS A 44 1.87 -6.37 -5.25
N GLY A 45 1.24 -7.08 -6.17
CA GLY A 45 1.86 -8.21 -6.87
C GLY A 45 2.84 -7.80 -7.98
N ILE A 46 2.94 -6.50 -8.30
CA ILE A 46 3.80 -5.98 -9.37
C ILE A 46 5.09 -5.38 -8.78
N CYS A 47 4.95 -4.52 -7.78
CA CYS A 47 6.08 -3.83 -7.17
C CYS A 47 5.90 -3.74 -5.64
N PRO A 48 6.83 -4.32 -4.85
CA PRO A 48 6.76 -4.26 -3.39
C PRO A 48 7.22 -2.92 -2.82
N VAL A 49 8.04 -2.17 -3.57
CA VAL A 49 8.83 -1.04 -3.08
C VAL A 49 7.95 0.06 -2.48
N ALA A 50 6.85 0.41 -3.13
CA ALA A 50 5.96 1.45 -2.63
C ALA A 50 5.40 1.14 -1.23
N TYR A 51 5.06 -0.13 -0.99
CA TYR A 51 4.48 -0.57 0.29
C TYR A 51 5.56 -0.77 1.35
N GLN A 52 6.71 -1.35 0.99
CA GLN A 52 7.87 -1.42 1.87
C GLN A 52 8.29 -0.04 2.37
N MET A 53 8.41 0.92 1.44
CA MET A 53 8.81 2.29 1.79
C MET A 53 7.76 3.01 2.62
N SER A 54 6.47 2.75 2.38
CA SER A 54 5.39 3.30 3.20
C SER A 54 5.43 2.75 4.63
N ALA A 55 5.64 1.44 4.79
CA ALA A 55 5.78 0.82 6.11
C ALA A 55 7.00 1.37 6.87
N CYS A 56 8.17 1.43 6.23
CA CYS A 56 9.38 2.00 6.84
C CYS A 56 9.15 3.45 7.31
N ARG A 57 8.54 4.30 6.47
CA ARG A 57 8.23 5.69 6.84
C ARG A 57 7.25 5.78 8.00
N ALA A 58 6.22 4.93 8.04
CA ALA A 58 5.26 4.90 9.13
C ALA A 58 5.92 4.49 10.46
N ILE A 59 6.83 3.52 10.43
CA ILE A 59 7.60 3.10 11.61
C ILE A 59 8.57 4.20 12.05
N GLU A 60 9.28 4.82 11.11
CA GLU A 60 10.19 5.94 11.37
C GLU A 60 9.47 7.11 12.03
N ASP A 61 8.31 7.49 11.52
CA ASP A 61 7.44 8.52 12.10
C ASP A 61 6.97 8.15 13.51
N ALA A 62 6.48 6.92 13.71
CA ALA A 62 6.08 6.42 15.02
C ALA A 62 7.23 6.40 16.04
N CYS A 63 8.47 6.19 15.59
CA CYS A 63 9.67 6.22 16.42
C CYS A 63 10.32 7.61 16.53
N GLY A 64 9.81 8.63 15.85
CA GLY A 64 10.41 9.98 15.82
C GLY A 64 11.78 10.04 15.11
N VAL A 65 12.06 9.11 14.20
CA VAL A 65 13.33 9.00 13.48
C VAL A 65 13.23 9.68 12.12
N THR A 66 14.22 10.50 11.78
CA THR A 66 14.34 11.12 10.44
C THR A 66 15.50 10.50 9.66
N VAL A 67 15.20 9.88 8.51
CA VAL A 67 16.24 9.34 7.61
C VAL A 67 16.65 10.39 6.58
N GLY A 68 17.89 10.87 6.69
CA GLY A 68 18.47 11.89 5.80
C GLY A 68 19.57 11.37 4.85
N GLY A 69 20.29 12.31 4.24
CA GLY A 69 21.54 12.06 3.52
C GLY A 69 21.43 11.10 2.33
N GLN A 70 22.43 10.24 2.17
CA GLN A 70 22.50 9.26 1.08
C GLN A 70 21.35 8.25 1.10
N LEU A 71 20.87 7.87 2.29
CA LEU A 71 19.77 6.92 2.44
C LEU A 71 18.45 7.49 1.91
N ALA A 72 18.16 8.76 2.21
CA ALA A 72 16.98 9.43 1.66
C ALA A 72 17.03 9.56 0.14
N ARG A 73 18.22 9.78 -0.44
CA ARG A 73 18.41 9.83 -1.89
C ARG A 73 18.22 8.47 -2.54
N LEU A 74 18.79 7.41 -1.94
CA LEU A 74 18.64 6.04 -2.42
C LEU A 74 17.16 5.62 -2.48
N ARG A 75 16.35 6.04 -1.51
CA ARG A 75 14.91 5.77 -1.44
C ARG A 75 14.06 6.50 -2.51
N ARG A 76 14.67 7.36 -3.33
CA ARG A 76 14.00 8.14 -4.40
C ARG A 76 14.46 7.77 -5.81
N LEU A 77 15.40 6.83 -5.94
CA LEU A 77 15.82 6.27 -7.23
C LEU A 77 14.76 5.31 -7.76
#